data_AF-A0A2S8PTL8-F1
#
_entry.id   AF-A0A2S8PTL8-F1
#
_cell.length_a   1.000
_cell.length_b   1.000
_cell.length_c   1.000
_cell.angle_alpha   90.00
_cell.angle_beta   90.00
_cell.angle_gamma   90.00
#
_symmetry.space_group_name_H-M   'P 1'
#
loop_
_entity.id
_entity.type
_entity.pdbx_description
1 polymer ?
#
loop_
_entity_poly.entity_id
_entity_poly.type
_entity_poly.pdbx_seq_one_letter_code
_entity_poly.pdbx_strand_id
1 'polypeptide(L)'
;FFILQLGYFKAKQQFFNFSLEDVSNDAQFIANLYYTNAFPVSFAGRISRDYIRTQRQVILSLFGYCAWMSDLAPEIQSHISNLLRYYPKGHSAFRQLLVYFERQKIIIPSYTTFQDIFTRAFSDEDKRLKAITESVPASIGEQLTALIERDDDITSLNIIRTDQKDFQYTAVKTEVDKALLLENLYIYPLNLKMQDSKLGSCH
;
A
#
# COMPACT_ATOMS: atom_id res chain seq x y z
N PHE A 1 20.00 12.33 -25.61
CA PHE A 1 19.40 11.26 -24.77
C PHE A 1 19.43 11.57 -23.28
N PHE A 2 20.58 11.94 -22.67
CA PHE A 2 20.63 12.28 -21.23
C PHE A 2 19.62 13.35 -20.81
N ILE A 3 19.57 14.49 -21.53
CA ILE A 3 18.67 15.61 -21.24
C ILE A 3 17.20 15.17 -21.27
N LEU A 4 16.81 14.28 -22.20
CA LEU A 4 15.47 13.71 -22.25
C LEU A 4 15.17 12.87 -21.01
N GLN A 5 16.07 11.94 -20.64
CA GLN A 5 15.89 11.14 -19.43
C GLN A 5 15.80 12.00 -18.17
N LEU A 6 16.65 13.03 -18.07
CA LEU A 6 16.65 13.97 -16.96
C LEU A 6 15.32 14.75 -16.90
N GLY A 7 14.84 15.24 -18.04
CA GLY A 7 13.58 15.97 -18.16
C GLY A 7 12.38 15.12 -17.76
N TYR A 8 12.27 13.91 -18.31
CA TYR A 8 11.19 12.98 -17.96
C TYR A 8 11.25 12.56 -16.49
N PHE A 9 12.46 12.30 -15.97
CA PHE A 9 12.63 11.98 -14.56
C PHE A 9 12.20 13.15 -13.66
N LYS A 10 12.58 14.38 -14.00
CA LYS A 10 12.16 15.57 -13.26
C LYS A 10 10.63 15.75 -13.26
N ALA A 11 9.95 15.38 -14.35
CA ALA A 11 8.51 15.53 -14.49
C ALA A 11 7.69 14.39 -13.84
N LYS A 12 8.19 13.16 -13.88
CA LYS A 12 7.43 11.95 -13.50
C LYS A 12 8.08 11.08 -12.44
N GLN A 13 9.31 11.41 -12.02
CA GLN A 13 10.12 10.64 -11.07
C GLN A 13 10.27 9.15 -11.46
N GLN A 14 10.28 8.88 -12.77
CA GLN A 14 10.34 7.55 -13.36
C GLN A 14 11.20 7.56 -14.63
N PHE A 15 11.75 6.38 -14.95
CA PHE A 15 12.46 6.17 -16.20
C PHE A 15 11.58 5.44 -17.21
N PHE A 16 11.55 5.95 -18.43
CA PHE A 16 10.82 5.37 -19.54
C PHE A 16 11.78 4.60 -20.46
N ASN A 17 11.25 3.58 -21.12
CA ASN A 17 11.94 2.89 -22.20
C ASN A 17 11.46 3.49 -23.51
N PHE A 18 12.34 4.26 -24.17
CA PHE A 18 12.05 4.91 -25.45
C PHE A 18 13.32 4.93 -26.31
N SER A 19 13.14 4.91 -27.62
CA SER A 19 14.16 5.24 -28.60
C SER A 19 14.07 6.72 -28.98
N LEU A 20 15.13 7.29 -29.54
CA LEU A 20 15.08 8.69 -30.02
C LEU A 20 14.10 8.87 -31.19
N GLU A 21 13.79 7.78 -31.92
CA GLU A 21 12.79 7.77 -32.99
C GLU A 21 11.38 7.94 -32.42
N ASP A 22 11.06 7.28 -31.30
CA ASP A 22 9.76 7.38 -30.62
C ASP A 22 9.47 8.81 -30.11
N VAL A 23 10.52 9.56 -29.77
CA VAL A 23 10.44 10.91 -29.18
C VAL A 23 11.12 11.96 -30.04
N SER A 24 11.09 11.79 -31.36
CA SER A 24 11.77 12.66 -32.33
C SER A 24 11.42 14.14 -32.14
N ASN A 25 10.15 14.47 -31.86
CA ASN A 25 9.71 15.85 -31.60
C ASN A 25 10.40 16.47 -30.37
N ASP A 26 10.45 15.74 -29.25
CA ASP A 26 11.09 16.21 -28.02
C ASP A 26 12.61 16.32 -28.21
N ALA A 27 13.19 15.38 -28.95
CA ALA A 27 14.62 15.39 -29.29
C ALA A 27 14.98 16.60 -30.17
N GLN A 28 14.16 16.90 -31.18
CA GLN A 28 14.31 18.08 -32.04
C GLN A 28 14.13 19.38 -31.25
N PHE A 29 13.14 19.45 -30.35
CA PHE A 29 12.94 20.61 -29.50
C PHE A 29 14.19 20.91 -28.65
N ILE A 30 14.75 19.89 -28.01
CA ILE A 30 15.98 20.02 -27.22
C ILE A 30 17.18 20.39 -28.12
N ALA A 31 17.28 19.80 -29.31
CA ALA A 31 18.33 20.11 -30.27
C ALA A 31 18.28 21.59 -30.67
N ASN A 32 17.11 22.10 -31.04
CA ASN A 32 16.92 23.50 -31.43
C ASN A 32 17.19 24.48 -30.29
N LEU A 33 16.82 24.10 -29.05
CA LEU A 33 16.98 24.97 -27.88
C LEU A 33 18.44 25.11 -27.44
N TYR A 34 19.22 24.02 -27.48
CA TYR A 34 20.59 24.01 -26.93
C TYR A 34 21.69 23.94 -27.99
N TYR A 35 21.37 23.59 -29.24
CA TYR A 35 22.34 23.37 -30.31
C TYR A 35 21.92 24.12 -31.58
N THR A 36 22.04 25.45 -31.54
CA THR A 36 21.60 26.38 -32.61
C THR A 36 22.31 26.17 -33.96
N ASN A 37 23.45 25.46 -33.98
CA ASN A 37 24.25 25.18 -35.19
C ASN A 37 24.39 23.68 -35.49
N ALA A 38 23.51 22.83 -34.95
CA ALA A 38 23.59 21.39 -35.22
C ALA A 38 23.16 21.07 -36.66
N PHE A 39 24.02 20.34 -37.39
CA PHE A 39 23.69 19.62 -38.62
C PHE A 39 22.38 18.81 -38.46
N PRO A 40 21.66 18.43 -39.54
CA PRO A 40 20.49 17.57 -39.42
C PRO A 40 20.86 16.30 -38.63
N VAL A 41 20.48 16.28 -37.34
CA VAL A 41 20.82 15.21 -36.43
C VAL A 41 19.89 14.06 -36.79
N SER A 42 20.45 13.02 -37.41
CA SER A 42 19.72 11.77 -37.54
C SER A 42 19.59 11.17 -36.14
N PHE A 43 18.35 11.00 -35.69
CA PHE A 43 18.03 10.37 -34.40
C PHE A 43 18.01 8.84 -34.49
N ALA A 44 18.50 8.27 -35.59
CA ALA A 44 18.59 6.84 -35.80
C ALA A 44 19.75 6.23 -34.99
N GLY A 45 19.45 5.22 -34.18
CA GLY A 45 20.48 4.47 -33.45
C GLY A 45 20.03 3.96 -32.09
N ARG A 46 20.62 2.82 -31.69
CA ARG A 46 20.43 2.25 -30.35
C ARG A 46 21.57 2.65 -29.43
N ILE A 47 21.22 3.20 -28.28
CA ILE A 47 22.18 3.50 -27.23
C ILE A 47 22.46 2.22 -26.44
N SER A 48 23.73 1.99 -26.10
CA SER A 48 24.14 0.84 -25.30
C SER A 48 23.41 0.81 -23.96
N ARG A 49 22.97 -0.38 -23.54
CA ARG A 49 22.30 -0.60 -22.24
C ARG A 49 23.16 -0.13 -21.06
N ASP A 50 24.47 -0.29 -21.14
CA ASP A 50 25.39 0.11 -20.07
C ASP A 50 25.45 1.63 -19.91
N TYR A 51 25.39 2.35 -21.04
CA TYR A 51 25.34 3.80 -21.04
C TYR A 51 24.02 4.30 -20.45
N ILE A 52 22.89 3.68 -20.81
CA ILE A 52 21.58 3.98 -20.21
C ILE A 52 21.61 3.75 -18.69
N ARG A 53 22.14 2.61 -18.25
CA ARG A 53 22.25 2.27 -16.82
C ARG A 53 23.07 3.31 -16.06
N THR A 54 24.21 3.71 -16.62
CA THR A 54 25.09 4.72 -16.03
C THR A 54 24.39 6.08 -15.91
N GLN A 55 23.69 6.51 -16.96
CA GLN A 55 22.92 7.76 -16.93
C GLN A 55 21.82 7.74 -15.88
N ARG A 56 21.06 6.63 -15.77
CA ARG A 56 20.04 6.46 -14.75
C ARG A 56 20.63 6.56 -13.35
N GLN A 57 21.78 5.94 -13.10
CA GLN A 57 22.46 6.02 -11.80
C GLN A 57 22.87 7.45 -11.44
N VAL A 58 23.40 8.20 -12.41
CA VAL A 58 23.74 9.62 -12.22
C VAL A 58 22.49 10.43 -11.89
N ILE A 59 21.40 10.27 -12.67
CA ILE A 59 20.13 10.97 -12.43
C ILE A 59 19.57 10.64 -11.04
N LEU A 60 19.57 9.37 -10.64
CA LEU A 60 19.15 8.93 -9.31
C LEU A 60 19.94 9.64 -8.21
N SER A 61 21.26 9.66 -8.32
CA SER A 61 22.14 10.33 -7.34
C SER A 61 21.87 11.84 -7.25
N LEU A 62 21.57 12.51 -8.37
CA LEU A 62 21.28 13.95 -8.40
C LEU A 62 20.01 14.32 -7.64
N PHE A 63 18.98 13.45 -7.63
CA PHE A 63 17.72 13.71 -6.94
C PHE A 63 17.60 13.02 -5.58
N GLY A 64 18.61 12.24 -5.18
CA GLY A 64 18.62 11.42 -3.98
C GLY A 64 17.63 10.26 -4.03
N TYR A 65 17.33 9.76 -5.24
CA TYR A 65 16.50 8.56 -5.41
C TYR A 65 17.36 7.30 -5.42
N CYS A 66 16.80 6.19 -4.97
CA CYS A 66 17.39 4.87 -5.11
C CYS A 66 16.57 4.03 -6.11
N ALA A 67 17.27 3.20 -6.87
CA ALA A 67 16.62 2.18 -7.68
C ALA A 67 16.01 1.11 -6.76
N TRP A 68 14.99 0.40 -7.25
CA TRP A 68 14.55 -0.82 -6.61
C TRP A 68 15.73 -1.79 -6.45
N MET A 69 16.02 -2.21 -5.22
CA MET A 69 17.02 -3.21 -4.88
C MET A 69 16.35 -4.39 -4.19
N SER A 70 16.82 -5.60 -4.48
CA SER A 70 16.33 -6.83 -3.82
C SER A 70 16.40 -6.76 -2.30
N ASP A 71 17.38 -6.02 -1.79
CA ASP A 71 17.67 -5.90 -0.35
C ASP A 71 16.60 -5.10 0.39
N LEU A 72 15.83 -4.26 -0.33
CA LEU A 72 14.67 -3.53 0.21
C LEU A 72 13.41 -4.40 0.27
N ALA A 73 13.39 -5.54 -0.44
CA ALA A 73 12.19 -6.37 -0.53
C ALA A 73 11.67 -6.86 0.84
N PRO A 74 12.51 -7.31 1.80
CA PRO A 74 12.03 -7.71 3.12
C PRO A 74 11.41 -6.57 3.92
N GLU A 75 12.02 -5.38 3.87
CA GLU A 75 11.53 -4.20 4.58
C GLU A 75 10.17 -3.77 4.01
N ILE A 76 10.07 -3.72 2.68
CA ILE A 76 8.84 -3.36 1.97
C ILE A 76 7.76 -4.42 2.21
N GLN A 77 8.11 -5.70 2.24
CA GLN A 77 7.21 -6.80 2.57
C GLN A 77 6.63 -6.63 3.99
N SER A 78 7.47 -6.32 4.98
CA SER A 78 7.01 -6.05 6.35
C SER A 78 6.11 -4.81 6.41
N HIS A 79 6.47 -3.75 5.69
CA HIS A 79 5.68 -2.53 5.62
C HIS A 79 4.30 -2.77 5.02
N ILE A 80 4.19 -3.48 3.90
CA ILE A 80 2.89 -3.76 3.28
C ILE A 80 2.04 -4.69 4.15
N SER A 81 2.64 -5.69 4.81
CA SER A 81 1.93 -6.56 5.74
C SER A 81 1.33 -5.77 6.91
N ASN A 82 2.04 -4.75 7.41
CA ASN A 82 1.49 -3.83 8.41
C ASN A 82 0.39 -2.93 7.83
N LEU A 83 0.56 -2.40 6.61
CA LEU A 83 -0.46 -1.59 5.95
C LEU A 83 -1.76 -2.36 5.72
N LEU A 84 -1.70 -3.63 5.33
CA LEU A 84 -2.89 -4.46 5.09
C LEU A 84 -3.76 -4.65 6.33
N ARG A 85 -3.17 -4.59 7.53
CA ARG A 85 -3.92 -4.64 8.80
C ARG A 85 -4.83 -3.42 9.01
N TYR A 86 -4.44 -2.26 8.48
CA TYR A 86 -5.22 -1.02 8.55
C TYR A 86 -6.07 -0.79 7.29
N TYR A 87 -5.56 -1.25 6.14
CA TYR A 87 -6.16 -1.04 4.83
C TYR A 87 -6.40 -2.39 4.14
N PRO A 88 -7.47 -3.11 4.49
CA PRO A 88 -7.75 -4.44 3.93
C PRO A 88 -8.03 -4.41 2.43
N LYS A 89 -8.40 -3.25 1.88
CA LYS A 89 -8.61 -3.06 0.43
C LYS A 89 -7.27 -2.83 -0.27
N GLY A 90 -6.95 -3.70 -1.24
CA GLY A 90 -5.69 -3.64 -1.99
C GLY A 90 -5.38 -2.29 -2.64
N HIS A 91 -6.36 -1.63 -3.24
CA HIS A 91 -6.17 -0.30 -3.85
C HIS A 91 -5.82 0.79 -2.80
N SER A 92 -6.27 0.64 -1.55
CA SER A 92 -5.95 1.57 -0.46
C SER A 92 -4.54 1.32 0.05
N ALA A 93 -4.18 0.05 0.29
CA ALA A 93 -2.83 -0.33 0.66
C ALA A 93 -1.80 0.06 -0.42
N PHE A 94 -2.14 -0.08 -1.70
CA PHE A 94 -1.31 0.37 -2.82
C PHE A 94 -1.03 1.87 -2.79
N ARG A 95 -2.06 2.70 -2.58
CA ARG A 95 -1.86 4.15 -2.47
C ARG A 95 -0.93 4.52 -1.31
N GLN A 96 -1.07 3.86 -0.17
CA GLN A 96 -0.19 4.07 0.98
C GLN A 96 1.25 3.62 0.69
N LEU A 97 1.42 2.51 -0.02
CA LEU A 97 2.74 2.04 -0.45
C LEU A 97 3.41 3.01 -1.44
N LEU A 98 2.65 3.62 -2.35
CA LEU A 98 3.20 4.66 -3.24
C LEU A 98 3.68 5.89 -2.47
N VAL A 99 2.92 6.32 -1.45
CA VAL A 99 3.35 7.41 -0.55
C VAL A 99 4.62 7.02 0.20
N TYR A 100 4.76 5.77 0.62
CA TYR A 100 5.99 5.26 1.24
C TYR A 100 7.18 5.37 0.29
N PHE A 101 7.04 4.92 -0.97
CA PHE A 101 8.10 5.01 -1.98
C PHE A 101 8.49 6.44 -2.30
N GLU A 102 7.53 7.36 -2.41
CA GLU A 102 7.82 8.77 -2.62
C GLU A 102 8.62 9.37 -1.45
N ARG A 103 8.25 9.05 -0.20
CA ARG A 103 8.96 9.52 1.00
C ARG A 103 10.37 8.97 1.10
N GLN A 104 10.56 7.68 0.81
CA GLN A 104 11.88 7.03 0.83
C GLN A 104 12.69 7.29 -0.44
N LYS A 105 12.13 8.03 -1.40
CA LYS A 105 12.69 8.27 -2.74
C LYS A 105 13.09 6.97 -3.46
N ILE A 106 12.26 5.94 -3.32
CA ILE A 106 12.43 4.67 -4.01
C ILE A 106 11.72 4.75 -5.36
N ILE A 107 12.40 4.35 -6.44
CA ILE A 107 11.75 4.20 -7.73
C ILE A 107 10.76 3.05 -7.69
N ILE A 108 9.55 3.36 -8.18
CA ILE A 108 8.44 2.41 -8.34
C ILE A 108 8.94 1.21 -9.16
N PRO A 109 8.90 -0.01 -8.60
CA PRO A 109 9.35 -1.23 -9.27
C PRO A 109 8.39 -1.63 -10.40
N SER A 110 8.76 -2.68 -11.14
CA SER A 110 7.87 -3.21 -12.18
C SER A 110 6.56 -3.73 -11.59
N TYR A 111 5.54 -3.79 -12.43
CA TYR A 111 4.24 -4.34 -12.06
C TYR A 111 4.34 -5.77 -11.50
N THR A 112 5.18 -6.61 -12.10
CA THR A 112 5.43 -7.98 -11.63
C THR A 112 5.94 -8.02 -10.19
N THR A 113 6.90 -7.15 -9.85
CA THR A 113 7.42 -7.04 -8.48
C THR A 113 6.35 -6.58 -7.50
N PHE A 114 5.50 -5.61 -7.88
CA PHE A 114 4.35 -5.24 -7.05
C PHE A 114 3.41 -6.40 -6.84
N GLN A 115 3.04 -7.10 -7.93
CA GLN A 115 2.13 -8.22 -7.86
C GLN A 115 2.65 -9.28 -6.88
N ASP A 116 3.93 -9.64 -6.96
CA ASP A 116 4.54 -10.60 -6.06
C ASP A 116 4.49 -10.15 -4.58
N ILE A 117 4.80 -8.88 -4.31
CA ILE A 117 4.76 -8.31 -2.95
C ILE A 117 3.34 -8.37 -2.39
N PHE A 118 2.35 -7.94 -3.17
CA PHE A 118 0.95 -7.96 -2.75
C PHE A 118 0.43 -9.38 -2.56
N THR A 119 0.73 -10.31 -3.47
CA THR A 119 0.32 -11.71 -3.35
C THR A 119 0.86 -12.35 -2.09
N ARG A 120 2.14 -12.13 -1.77
CA ARG A 120 2.74 -12.64 -0.52
C ARG A 120 2.09 -11.98 0.70
N ALA A 121 1.94 -10.66 0.69
CA ALA A 121 1.40 -9.92 1.82
C ALA A 121 -0.05 -10.31 2.14
N PHE A 122 -0.89 -10.50 1.12
CA PHE A 122 -2.24 -11.00 1.30
C PHE A 122 -2.27 -12.44 1.80
N SER A 123 -1.37 -13.31 1.31
CA SER A 123 -1.27 -14.68 1.81
C SER A 123 -0.85 -14.73 3.28
N ASP A 124 0.09 -13.88 3.68
CA ASP A 124 0.54 -13.79 5.07
C ASP A 124 -0.57 -13.25 5.98
N GLU A 125 -1.32 -12.24 5.51
CA GLU A 125 -2.46 -11.69 6.24
C GLU A 125 -3.61 -12.69 6.36
N ASP A 126 -3.93 -13.44 5.30
CA ASP A 126 -4.93 -14.51 5.33
C ASP A 126 -4.56 -15.60 6.35
N LYS A 127 -3.29 -16.03 6.39
CA LYS A 127 -2.79 -16.97 7.40
C LYS A 127 -2.93 -16.41 8.81
N ARG A 128 -2.58 -15.13 9.02
CA ARG A 128 -2.72 -14.46 10.33
C ARG A 128 -4.18 -14.42 10.77
N LEU A 129 -5.09 -14.07 9.87
CA LEU A 129 -6.53 -14.01 10.15
C LEU A 129 -7.11 -15.40 10.43
N LYS A 130 -6.67 -16.44 9.72
CA LYS A 130 -7.03 -17.84 10.01
C LYS A 130 -6.59 -18.26 11.40
N ALA A 131 -5.31 -18.02 11.75
CA ALA A 131 -4.78 -18.35 13.07
C ALA A 131 -5.53 -17.62 14.20
N ILE A 132 -5.90 -16.35 13.98
CA ILE A 132 -6.72 -15.61 14.94
C ILE A 132 -8.10 -16.26 15.06
N THR A 133 -8.77 -16.54 13.95
CA THR A 133 -10.09 -17.18 13.93
C THR A 133 -10.07 -18.53 14.66
N GLU A 134 -9.03 -19.35 14.45
CA GLU A 134 -8.84 -20.64 15.13
C GLU A 134 -8.59 -20.49 16.64
N SER A 135 -7.98 -19.38 17.06
CA SER A 135 -7.75 -19.09 18.48
C SER A 135 -8.97 -18.55 19.23
N VAL A 136 -10.05 -18.18 18.53
CA VAL A 136 -11.27 -17.66 19.15
C VAL A 136 -12.04 -18.81 19.83
N PRO A 137 -12.36 -18.71 21.14
CA PRO A 137 -13.20 -19.68 21.82
C PRO A 137 -14.56 -19.83 21.14
N ALA A 138 -15.08 -21.05 21.10
CA ALA A 138 -16.39 -21.36 20.51
C ALA A 138 -17.51 -20.47 21.06
N SER A 139 -17.47 -20.13 22.35
CA SER A 139 -18.45 -19.23 22.98
C SER A 139 -18.47 -17.80 22.39
N ILE A 140 -17.29 -17.28 22.01
CA ILE A 140 -17.16 -15.96 21.37
C ILE A 140 -17.56 -16.06 19.89
N GLY A 141 -17.20 -17.16 19.23
CA GLY A 141 -17.62 -17.45 17.85
C GLY A 141 -19.14 -17.55 17.70
N GLU A 142 -19.82 -18.23 18.62
CA GLU A 142 -21.28 -18.31 18.68
C GLU A 142 -21.92 -16.94 18.89
N GLN A 143 -21.38 -16.11 19.80
CA GLN A 143 -21.87 -14.73 19.99
C GLN A 143 -21.68 -13.87 18.73
N LEU A 144 -20.51 -13.95 18.07
CA LEU A 144 -20.26 -13.27 16.80
C LEU A 144 -21.23 -13.74 15.71
N THR A 145 -21.54 -15.03 15.67
CA THR A 145 -22.45 -15.63 14.68
C THR A 145 -23.88 -15.17 14.94
N ALA A 146 -24.34 -15.18 16.20
CA ALA A 146 -25.64 -14.65 16.61
C ALA A 146 -25.81 -13.14 16.28
N LEU A 147 -24.71 -12.38 16.25
CA LEU A 147 -24.72 -10.99 15.81
C LEU A 147 -24.90 -10.82 14.30
N ILE A 148 -24.48 -11.81 13.51
CA ILE A 148 -24.53 -11.82 12.04
C ILE A 148 -25.80 -12.50 11.52
N GLU A 149 -26.36 -13.43 12.29
CA GLU A 149 -27.62 -14.10 11.99
C GLU A 149 -28.77 -13.09 11.92
N ARG A 150 -29.69 -13.36 11.00
CA ARG A 150 -30.85 -12.51 10.75
C ARG A 150 -32.01 -13.04 11.58
N ASP A 151 -32.48 -12.22 12.51
CA ASP A 151 -33.80 -12.38 13.10
C ASP A 151 -34.72 -11.37 12.41
N ASP A 152 -35.83 -11.83 11.82
CA ASP A 152 -36.87 -10.98 11.24
C ASP A 152 -36.38 -9.84 10.30
N ASP A 153 -35.71 -10.20 9.21
CA ASP A 153 -35.17 -9.30 8.15
C ASP A 153 -34.10 -8.27 8.59
N ILE A 154 -33.82 -8.14 9.89
CA ILE A 154 -32.86 -7.18 10.44
C ILE A 154 -31.76 -7.93 11.20
N THR A 155 -30.53 -7.84 10.71
CA THR A 155 -29.38 -8.36 11.46
C THR A 155 -29.20 -7.59 12.78
N SER A 156 -28.93 -8.29 13.88
CA SER A 156 -28.61 -7.72 15.20
C SER A 156 -27.53 -6.62 15.12
N LEU A 157 -26.55 -6.80 14.23
CA LEU A 157 -25.55 -5.78 13.88
C LEU A 157 -26.14 -4.44 13.39
N ASN A 158 -27.22 -4.44 12.62
CA ASN A 158 -27.86 -3.20 12.16
C ASN A 158 -28.53 -2.45 13.32
N ILE A 159 -29.11 -3.16 14.28
CA ILE A 159 -29.70 -2.57 15.50
C ILE A 159 -28.60 -1.93 16.35
N ILE A 160 -27.46 -2.62 16.49
CA ILE A 160 -26.29 -2.10 17.22
C ILE A 160 -25.68 -0.88 16.51
N ARG A 161 -25.62 -0.89 15.19
CA ARG A 161 -25.06 0.23 14.40
C ARG A 161 -25.94 1.48 14.43
N THR A 162 -27.22 1.34 14.79
CA THR A 162 -28.18 2.45 14.78
C THR A 162 -28.08 3.24 16.07
N ASP A 163 -27.87 4.55 15.95
CA ASP A 163 -27.85 5.48 17.09
C ASP A 163 -29.19 5.48 17.84
N GLN A 164 -29.12 5.80 19.13
CA GLN A 164 -30.33 6.00 19.94
C GLN A 164 -31.23 7.09 19.32
N LYS A 165 -32.55 6.83 19.32
CA LYS A 165 -33.53 7.72 18.70
C LYS A 165 -33.77 9.00 19.52
N ASP A 166 -33.74 8.88 20.84
CA ASP A 166 -33.93 9.97 21.80
C ASP A 166 -33.26 9.63 23.15
N PHE A 167 -33.37 10.53 24.13
CA PHE A 167 -32.84 10.37 25.49
C PHE A 167 -33.89 9.90 26.49
N GLN A 168 -35.02 9.34 26.04
CA GLN A 168 -36.02 8.78 26.95
C GLN A 168 -35.47 7.54 27.65
N TYR A 169 -36.00 7.24 28.84
CA TYR A 169 -35.54 6.14 29.67
C TYR A 169 -35.45 4.80 28.93
N THR A 170 -36.44 4.51 28.07
CA THR A 170 -36.47 3.27 27.28
C THR A 170 -35.35 3.21 26.25
N ALA A 171 -35.08 4.31 25.52
CA ALA A 171 -34.00 4.38 24.53
C ALA A 171 -32.61 4.29 25.20
N VAL A 172 -32.42 4.98 26.33
CA VAL A 172 -31.17 4.90 27.11
C VAL A 172 -30.95 3.49 27.65
N LYS A 173 -32.01 2.82 28.13
CA LYS A 173 -31.93 1.43 28.59
C LYS A 173 -31.52 0.48 27.46
N THR A 174 -32.08 0.64 26.26
CA THR A 174 -31.69 -0.17 25.09
C THR A 174 -30.22 0.03 24.74
N GLU A 175 -29.68 1.24 24.87
CA GLU A 175 -28.26 1.51 24.62
C GLU A 175 -27.34 0.84 25.66
N VAL A 176 -27.75 0.84 26.93
CA VAL A 176 -27.04 0.09 27.99
C VAL A 176 -27.07 -1.41 27.73
N ASP A 177 -28.22 -1.95 27.33
CA ASP A 177 -28.38 -3.38 27.02
C ASP A 177 -27.50 -3.78 25.81
N LYS A 178 -27.41 -2.92 24.77
CA LYS A 178 -26.47 -3.11 23.64
C LYS A 178 -25.02 -3.12 24.12
N ALA A 179 -24.64 -2.19 25.00
CA ALA A 179 -23.27 -2.10 25.52
C ALA A 179 -22.90 -3.33 26.35
N LEU A 180 -23.79 -3.82 27.21
CA LEU A 180 -23.60 -5.03 28.01
C LEU A 180 -23.49 -6.29 27.14
N LEU A 181 -24.28 -6.37 26.05
CA LEU A 181 -24.16 -7.47 25.08
C LEU A 181 -22.79 -7.50 24.40
N LEU A 182 -22.26 -6.32 24.06
CA LEU A 182 -20.96 -6.17 23.39
C LEU A 182 -19.76 -6.24 24.34
N GLU A 183 -19.96 -6.06 25.64
CA GLU A 183 -18.89 -5.99 26.64
C GLU A 183 -17.98 -7.22 26.58
N ASN A 184 -18.58 -8.43 26.58
CA ASN A 184 -17.83 -9.68 26.50
C ASN A 184 -17.03 -9.83 25.20
N LEU A 185 -17.60 -9.36 24.09
CA LEU A 185 -16.95 -9.36 22.77
C LEU A 185 -15.83 -8.32 22.67
N TYR A 186 -15.92 -7.23 23.41
CA TYR A 186 -14.91 -6.18 23.45
C TYR A 186 -13.74 -6.52 24.38
N ILE A 187 -14.02 -7.09 25.55
CA ILE A 187 -13.01 -7.43 26.56
C ILE A 187 -12.06 -8.53 26.07
N TYR A 188 -12.57 -9.52 25.33
CA TYR A 188 -11.77 -10.64 24.81
C TYR A 188 -10.55 -10.19 23.96
N PRO A 189 -10.71 -9.42 22.86
CA PRO A 189 -9.59 -8.93 22.06
C PRO A 189 -8.71 -7.90 22.80
N LEU A 190 -9.25 -7.16 23.77
CA LEU A 190 -8.47 -6.25 24.59
C LEU A 190 -7.47 -7.02 25.48
N ASN A 191 -7.90 -8.15 26.05
CA ASN A 191 -7.04 -9.02 26.86
C ASN A 191 -5.96 -9.72 26.01
N LEU A 192 -6.26 -10.10 24.77
CA LEU A 192 -5.26 -10.64 23.83
C LEU A 192 -4.16 -9.61 23.50
N LYS A 193 -4.54 -8.35 23.20
CA LYS A 193 -3.55 -7.27 22.94
C LYS A 193 -2.66 -6.97 24.15
N MET A 194 -3.19 -7.10 25.38
CA MET A 194 -2.40 -6.92 26.61
C MET A 194 -1.41 -8.07 26.88
N GLN A 195 -1.64 -9.25 26.31
CA GLN A 195 -0.71 -10.38 26.39
C GLN A 195 0.42 -10.26 25.36
N ASP A 196 0.10 -9.86 24.11
CA ASP A 196 1.10 -9.64 23.06
C ASP A 196 2.07 -8.48 23.36
N SER A 197 1.58 -7.42 24.02
CA SER A 197 2.41 -6.27 24.43
C SER A 197 3.40 -6.59 25.57
N LYS A 198 3.13 -7.61 26.39
CA LYS A 198 4.08 -8.09 27.41
C LYS A 198 5.18 -8.98 26.82
N LEU A 199 4.94 -9.62 25.68
CA LEU A 199 5.93 -10.42 24.95
C LEU A 199 6.87 -9.57 24.08
N GLY A 200 6.49 -8.33 23.76
CA GLY A 200 7.31 -7.37 22.99
C GLY A 200 8.28 -6.50 23.81
N SER A 201 8.37 -6.68 25.13
CA SER A 201 9.25 -5.87 26.01
C SER A 201 10.54 -6.57 26.45
N CYS A 202 10.82 -7.77 25.92
CA CYS A 202 12.10 -8.44 26.10
C CYS A 202 12.81 -8.59 24.74
N HIS A 203 13.36 -7.49 24.24
CA HIS A 203 14.67 -7.48 23.57
C HIS A 203 15.24 -6.07 23.45
#